data_AF-A0A1I1BI77-F1
#
_entry.id   AF-A0A1I1BI77-F1
#
_cell.length_a   1.000
_cell.length_b   1.000
_cell.length_c   1.000
_cell.angle_alpha   90.00
_cell.angle_beta   90.00
_cell.angle_gamma   90.00
#
_symmetry.space_group_name_H-M   'P 1'
#
loop_
_entity.id
_entity.type
_entity.pdbx_description
1 polymer ?
#
loop_
_entity_poly.entity_id
_entity_poly.type
_entity_poly.pdbx_seq_one_letter_code
_entity_poly.pdbx_strand_id
1 'polypeptide(L)'
;MSAATKSYLAFVPQHAPDAHGVLAIVDGGDGPEAEALVSLPDAPSATVLASALNGVLLHQVTAERHLEAVLGGASASTRKTISALLPILATATEDPAASRVARQLPTAGDGGFLLFPTTNCPGRCEICGTCRNDCVECPECADGGCEICLPATLTPRTAAVLGHALAILADEAYDYVYRTRMSRDGAPGPLGAVLPCVTDQDDWFLRRYARTFDDLSSDLQVGRYPTPTCTAEEIALDLAIQDAERLYHDEHELVADLESDLPASRSDYDWDTLQDVLFQDKDYEGLLSHRMPLARDEAEGWFEEFGNVPPRDRYRGFRR
;
A
#
# COMPACT_ATOMS: atom_id res chain seq x y z
N MET A 1 32.00 -4.39 -19.74
CA MET A 1 30.63 -4.36 -20.30
C MET A 1 29.76 -5.07 -19.29
N SER A 2 28.98 -4.30 -18.50
CA SER A 2 28.03 -4.89 -17.56
C SER A 2 26.98 -5.64 -18.38
N ALA A 3 26.64 -6.87 -18.00
CA ALA A 3 25.46 -7.52 -18.55
C ALA A 3 24.28 -6.56 -18.28
N ALA A 4 23.51 -6.22 -19.31
CA ALA A 4 22.32 -5.43 -19.13
C ALA A 4 21.39 -6.20 -18.18
N THR A 5 21.15 -5.64 -17.00
CA THR A 5 20.25 -6.24 -16.02
C THR A 5 18.85 -6.14 -16.59
N LYS A 6 18.24 -7.28 -16.89
CA LYS A 6 16.89 -7.39 -17.40
C LYS A 6 15.89 -6.87 -16.36
N SER A 7 15.17 -5.78 -16.68
CA SER A 7 14.12 -5.24 -15.81
C SER A 7 12.78 -5.87 -16.15
N TYR A 8 12.03 -6.30 -15.13
CA TYR A 8 10.68 -6.85 -15.30
C TYR A 8 9.67 -5.73 -15.06
N LEU A 9 8.94 -5.35 -16.09
CA LEU A 9 8.01 -4.23 -16.04
C LEU A 9 6.60 -4.64 -15.63
N ALA A 10 6.19 -5.84 -16.04
CA ALA A 10 4.82 -6.33 -15.85
C ALA A 10 4.67 -7.80 -16.22
N PHE A 11 3.57 -8.41 -15.78
CA PHE A 11 3.11 -9.73 -16.19
C PHE A 11 1.70 -9.65 -16.76
N VAL A 12 1.48 -10.25 -17.92
CA VAL A 12 0.16 -10.24 -18.58
C VAL A 12 -0.29 -11.67 -18.88
N PRO A 13 -1.58 -12.00 -18.67
CA PRO A 13 -2.09 -13.30 -19.06
C PRO A 13 -2.20 -13.39 -20.59
N GLN A 14 -1.85 -14.55 -21.12
CA GLN A 14 -2.09 -14.92 -22.52
C GLN A 14 -3.14 -16.03 -22.56
N HIS A 15 -4.19 -15.81 -23.35
CA HIS A 15 -5.23 -16.81 -23.59
C HIS A 15 -5.38 -17.08 -25.09
N ALA A 16 -5.14 -18.32 -25.47
CA ALA A 16 -5.46 -18.89 -26.76
C ALA A 16 -6.49 -20.04 -26.55
N PRO A 17 -7.16 -20.52 -27.62
CA PRO A 17 -8.20 -21.54 -27.50
C PRO A 17 -7.79 -22.83 -26.77
N ASP A 18 -6.50 -23.18 -26.84
CA ASP A 18 -5.91 -24.42 -26.32
C ASP A 18 -4.62 -24.18 -25.52
N ALA A 19 -4.25 -22.92 -25.28
CA ALA A 19 -3.05 -22.57 -24.54
C ALA A 19 -3.29 -21.35 -23.65
N HIS A 20 -2.96 -21.49 -22.37
CA HIS A 20 -2.99 -20.41 -21.41
C HIS A 20 -1.62 -20.25 -20.77
N GLY A 21 -1.21 -19.02 -20.50
CA GLY A 21 0.10 -18.77 -19.94
C GLY A 21 0.25 -17.35 -19.44
N VAL A 22 1.44 -17.05 -18.94
CA VAL A 22 1.84 -15.71 -18.51
C VAL A 22 2.98 -15.23 -19.39
N LEU A 23 2.88 -14.01 -19.90
CA LEU A 23 3.98 -13.31 -20.54
C LEU A 23 4.60 -12.34 -19.54
N ALA A 24 5.93 -12.29 -19.49
CA ALA A 24 6.67 -11.25 -18.80
C ALA A 24 6.97 -10.13 -19.80
N ILE A 25 6.63 -8.90 -19.44
CA ILE A 25 7.05 -7.70 -20.17
C ILE A 25 8.38 -7.25 -19.55
N VAL A 26 9.44 -7.26 -20.34
CA VAL A 26 10.81 -7.08 -19.88
C VAL A 26 11.52 -6.02 -20.71
N ASP A 27 12.38 -5.23 -20.08
CA ASP A 27 13.23 -4.26 -20.77
C ASP A 27 14.70 -4.64 -20.57
N GLY A 28 15.38 -4.92 -21.70
CA GLY A 28 16.80 -5.23 -21.76
C GLY A 28 17.68 -4.02 -22.14
N GLY A 29 17.09 -2.84 -22.32
CA GLY A 29 17.76 -1.61 -22.76
C GLY A 29 17.42 -1.17 -24.19
N ASP A 30 16.79 -2.03 -24.98
CA ASP A 30 16.32 -1.74 -26.35
C ASP A 30 14.80 -1.51 -26.42
N GLY A 31 14.14 -1.45 -25.26
CA GLY A 31 12.71 -1.28 -25.10
C GLY A 31 11.99 -2.53 -24.58
N PRO A 32 10.70 -2.39 -24.26
CA PRO A 32 9.91 -3.47 -23.67
C PRO A 32 9.57 -4.56 -24.69
N GLU A 33 9.90 -5.81 -24.36
CA GLU A 33 9.55 -7.02 -25.11
C GLU A 33 8.70 -7.97 -24.27
N ALA A 34 7.84 -8.75 -24.93
CA ALA A 34 7.02 -9.77 -24.27
C ALA A 34 7.66 -11.15 -24.42
N GLU A 35 7.95 -11.81 -23.29
CA GLU A 35 8.52 -13.14 -23.25
C GLU A 35 7.58 -14.15 -22.57
N ALA A 36 7.46 -15.35 -23.13
CA ALA A 36 6.67 -16.41 -22.52
C ALA A 36 7.35 -16.93 -21.24
N LEU A 37 6.66 -16.81 -20.10
CA LEU A 37 7.18 -17.22 -18.81
C LEU A 37 6.82 -18.67 -18.46
N VAL A 38 5.51 -18.97 -18.44
CA VAL A 38 4.97 -20.30 -18.08
C VAL A 38 3.66 -20.57 -18.81
N SER A 39 3.37 -21.85 -19.04
CA SER A 39 2.06 -22.33 -19.49
C SER A 39 1.27 -22.91 -18.31
N LEU A 40 -0.04 -22.75 -18.36
CA LEU A 40 -0.99 -23.12 -17.31
C LEU A 40 -2.18 -23.88 -17.91
N PRO A 41 -2.88 -24.70 -17.10
CA PRO A 41 -3.93 -25.58 -17.60
C PRO A 41 -5.21 -24.85 -18.01
N ASP A 42 -5.47 -23.66 -17.46
CA ASP A 42 -6.69 -22.91 -17.69
C ASP A 42 -6.45 -21.39 -17.63
N ALA A 43 -7.37 -20.63 -18.24
CA ALA A 43 -7.32 -19.18 -18.29
C ALA A 43 -7.35 -18.53 -16.88
N PRO A 44 -8.26 -18.92 -15.95
CA PRO A 44 -8.27 -18.35 -14.59
C PRO A 44 -6.93 -18.44 -13.87
N SER A 45 -6.27 -19.59 -13.92
CA SER A 45 -4.96 -19.78 -13.28
C SER A 45 -3.89 -18.85 -13.87
N ALA A 46 -3.91 -18.61 -15.19
CA ALA A 46 -3.01 -17.67 -15.86
C ALA A 46 -3.28 -16.22 -15.43
N THR A 47 -4.54 -15.83 -15.34
CA THR A 47 -4.95 -14.51 -14.87
C THR A 47 -4.52 -14.26 -13.42
N VAL A 48 -4.79 -15.22 -12.52
CA VAL A 48 -4.42 -15.07 -11.10
C VAL A 48 -2.90 -15.09 -10.93
N LEU A 49 -2.15 -15.93 -11.66
CA LEU A 49 -0.69 -15.92 -11.58
C LEU A 49 -0.09 -14.60 -12.05
N ALA A 50 -0.56 -14.06 -13.19
CA ALA A 50 -0.09 -12.77 -13.69
C ALA A 50 -0.39 -11.64 -12.69
N SER A 51 -1.61 -11.63 -12.13
CA SER A 51 -2.01 -10.67 -11.09
C SER A 51 -1.13 -10.78 -9.85
N ALA A 52 -0.87 -11.99 -9.35
CA ALA A 52 -0.05 -12.22 -8.17
C ALA A 52 1.43 -11.81 -8.38
N LEU A 53 2.00 -12.07 -9.56
CA LEU A 53 3.35 -11.61 -9.91
C LEU A 53 3.43 -10.08 -10.03
N ASN A 54 2.41 -9.43 -10.60
CA ASN A 54 2.31 -7.97 -10.57
C ASN A 54 2.16 -7.47 -9.14
N GLY A 55 1.42 -8.18 -8.28
CA GLY A 55 1.33 -7.89 -6.86
C GLY A 55 2.70 -7.90 -6.18
N VAL A 56 3.59 -8.84 -6.51
CA VAL A 56 4.96 -8.87 -5.99
C VAL A 56 5.76 -7.66 -6.48
N LEU A 57 5.73 -7.37 -7.79
CA LEU A 57 6.35 -6.16 -8.35
C LEU A 57 5.83 -4.87 -7.69
N LEU A 58 4.56 -4.89 -7.29
CA LEU A 58 3.87 -3.79 -6.68
C LEU A 58 3.86 -3.87 -5.14
N HIS A 59 4.61 -4.75 -4.48
CA HIS A 59 4.61 -4.88 -3.01
C HIS A 59 3.23 -4.98 -2.36
N GLN A 60 2.28 -5.65 -3.02
CA GLN A 60 0.95 -5.86 -2.46
C GLN A 60 1.03 -6.84 -1.30
N VAL A 61 0.30 -6.54 -0.23
CA VAL A 61 0.35 -7.33 1.03
C VAL A 61 -0.02 -8.80 0.79
N THR A 62 -0.99 -9.09 -0.07
CA THR A 62 -1.45 -10.46 -0.34
C THR A 62 -0.76 -11.17 -1.50
N ALA A 63 0.24 -10.54 -2.14
CA ALA A 63 0.84 -11.07 -3.37
C ALA A 63 1.40 -12.50 -3.20
N GLU A 64 2.17 -12.72 -2.13
CA GLU A 64 2.76 -14.03 -1.83
C GLU A 64 1.69 -15.10 -1.56
N ARG A 65 0.65 -14.76 -0.81
CA ARG A 65 -0.49 -15.66 -0.55
C ARG A 65 -1.22 -16.06 -1.83
N HIS A 66 -1.43 -15.10 -2.74
CA HIS A 66 -2.03 -15.39 -4.05
C HIS A 66 -1.11 -16.27 -4.91
N LEU A 67 0.20 -16.04 -4.86
CA LEU A 67 1.17 -16.91 -5.54
C LEU A 67 1.11 -18.34 -5.01
N GLU A 68 1.15 -18.53 -3.68
CA GLU A 68 1.06 -19.86 -3.08
C GLU A 68 -0.22 -20.60 -3.46
N ALA A 69 -1.36 -19.90 -3.42
CA ALA A 69 -2.65 -20.47 -3.79
C ALA A 69 -2.67 -20.99 -5.23
N VAL A 70 -2.16 -20.20 -6.19
CA VAL A 70 -2.09 -20.61 -7.60
C VAL A 70 -1.04 -21.71 -7.82
N LEU A 71 0.11 -21.61 -7.16
CA LEU A 71 1.20 -22.58 -7.30
C LEU A 71 0.86 -23.95 -6.69
N GLY A 72 -0.08 -24.01 -5.73
CA GLY A 72 -0.57 -25.26 -5.14
C GLY A 72 -1.16 -26.24 -6.18
N GLY A 73 -1.76 -25.72 -7.26
CA GLY A 73 -2.28 -26.52 -8.39
C GLY A 73 -1.33 -26.64 -9.58
N ALA A 74 -0.17 -25.97 -9.54
CA ALA A 74 0.71 -25.82 -10.70
C ALA A 74 1.70 -26.98 -10.88
N SER A 75 2.15 -27.16 -12.13
CA SER A 75 3.18 -28.15 -12.48
C SER A 75 4.50 -27.88 -11.74
N ALA A 76 5.32 -28.93 -11.55
CA ALA A 76 6.64 -28.79 -10.92
C ALA A 76 7.56 -27.84 -11.71
N SER A 77 7.44 -27.81 -13.04
CA SER A 77 8.18 -26.90 -13.91
C SER A 77 7.78 -25.44 -13.65
N THR A 78 6.47 -25.16 -13.63
CA THR A 78 5.92 -23.83 -13.31
C THR A 78 6.42 -23.35 -11.96
N ARG A 79 6.31 -24.18 -10.91
CA ARG A 79 6.79 -23.85 -9.57
C ARG A 79 8.28 -23.51 -9.54
N LYS A 80 9.11 -24.28 -10.25
CA LYS A 80 10.55 -24.04 -10.34
C LYS A 80 10.86 -22.70 -11.04
N THR A 81 10.20 -22.41 -12.16
CA THR A 81 10.40 -21.15 -12.89
C THR A 81 10.02 -19.94 -12.03
N ILE A 82 8.85 -19.98 -11.39
CA ILE A 82 8.40 -18.86 -10.54
C ILE A 82 9.31 -18.69 -9.32
N SER A 83 9.70 -19.78 -8.66
CA SER A 83 10.62 -19.71 -7.50
C SER A 83 11.97 -19.10 -7.85
N ALA A 84 12.47 -19.32 -9.07
CA ALA A 84 13.72 -18.70 -9.55
C ALA A 84 13.56 -17.21 -9.90
N LEU A 85 12.33 -16.78 -10.21
CA LEU A 85 12.01 -15.41 -10.58
C LEU A 85 11.81 -14.51 -9.35
N LEU A 86 11.22 -15.00 -8.25
CA LEU A 86 10.89 -14.19 -7.08
C LEU A 86 12.07 -13.38 -6.50
N PRO A 87 13.29 -13.95 -6.34
CA PRO A 87 14.42 -13.17 -5.85
C PRO A 87 14.83 -12.04 -6.79
N ILE A 88 14.59 -12.20 -8.10
CA ILE A 88 14.89 -11.17 -9.11
C ILE A 88 13.88 -10.04 -8.99
N LEU A 89 12.59 -10.37 -8.85
CA LEU A 89 11.53 -9.36 -8.68
C LEU A 89 11.74 -8.54 -7.40
N ALA A 90 12.14 -9.18 -6.30
CA ALA A 90 12.46 -8.50 -5.06
C ALA A 90 13.62 -7.50 -5.15
N THR A 91 14.45 -7.59 -6.21
CA THR A 91 15.53 -6.62 -6.49
C THR A 91 15.17 -5.62 -7.58
N ALA A 92 14.26 -5.97 -8.50
CA ALA A 92 13.80 -5.11 -9.59
C ALA A 92 12.83 -4.01 -9.11
N THR A 93 12.34 -4.14 -7.88
CA THR A 93 11.42 -3.21 -7.20
C THR A 93 11.98 -1.81 -6.97
N GLU A 94 13.28 -1.61 -7.14
CA GLU A 94 13.91 -0.29 -7.11
C GLU A 94 13.76 0.48 -8.43
N ASP A 95 13.21 -0.13 -9.51
CA ASP A 95 13.01 0.51 -10.81
C ASP A 95 11.65 1.25 -10.89
N PRO A 96 11.63 2.60 -10.95
CA PRO A 96 10.39 3.36 -11.04
C PRO A 96 9.59 3.08 -12.32
N ALA A 97 10.25 2.65 -13.41
CA ALA A 97 9.59 2.32 -14.67
C ALA A 97 8.75 1.04 -14.54
N ALA A 98 9.27 0.03 -13.83
CA ALA A 98 8.55 -1.21 -13.57
C ALA A 98 7.27 -0.97 -12.77
N SER A 99 7.37 -0.20 -11.69
CA SER A 99 6.20 0.20 -10.90
C SER A 99 5.16 0.96 -11.74
N ARG A 100 5.58 1.83 -12.66
CA ARG A 100 4.67 2.62 -13.49
C ARG A 100 3.88 1.76 -14.48
N VAL A 101 4.54 0.84 -15.18
CA VAL A 101 3.88 -0.03 -16.17
C VAL A 101 2.94 -1.00 -15.49
N ALA A 102 3.38 -1.67 -14.42
CA ALA A 102 2.54 -2.58 -13.66
C ALA A 102 1.27 -1.89 -13.10
N ARG A 103 1.37 -0.64 -12.63
CA ARG A 103 0.21 0.16 -12.16
C ARG A 103 -0.80 0.53 -13.25
N GLN A 104 -0.37 0.58 -14.52
CA GLN A 104 -1.27 0.91 -15.63
C GLN A 104 -1.99 -0.30 -16.21
N LEU A 105 -1.53 -1.52 -15.88
CA LEU A 105 -2.23 -2.71 -16.31
C LEU A 105 -3.53 -2.87 -15.53
N PRO A 106 -4.64 -3.23 -16.21
CA PRO A 106 -5.82 -3.71 -15.52
C PRO A 106 -5.45 -4.99 -14.80
N THR A 107 -5.19 -4.93 -13.49
CA THR A 107 -5.16 -6.12 -12.65
C THR A 107 -6.54 -6.74 -12.71
N ALA A 108 -6.62 -8.03 -13.01
CA ALA A 108 -7.88 -8.74 -12.93
C ALA A 108 -8.34 -8.72 -11.47
N GLY A 109 -9.27 -7.81 -11.19
CA GLY A 109 -9.63 -7.35 -9.85
C GLY A 109 -8.85 -6.09 -9.48
N ASP A 110 -9.44 -4.91 -9.72
CA ASP A 110 -9.19 -3.72 -8.90
C ASP A 110 -9.71 -4.04 -7.49
N GLY A 111 -8.97 -4.89 -6.78
CA GLY A 111 -9.37 -5.35 -5.46
C GLY A 111 -9.46 -4.20 -4.47
N GLY A 112 -8.81 -3.07 -4.74
CA GLY A 112 -8.76 -1.93 -3.84
C GLY A 112 -8.36 -2.40 -2.46
N PHE A 113 -9.21 -2.13 -1.48
CA PHE A 113 -9.00 -2.57 -0.10
C PHE A 113 -9.17 -4.09 0.13
N LEU A 114 -9.78 -4.85 -0.79
CA LEU A 114 -9.83 -6.32 -0.72
C LEU A 114 -8.45 -6.99 -0.89
N LEU A 115 -7.44 -6.22 -1.30
CA LEU A 115 -6.05 -6.68 -1.37
C LEU A 115 -5.36 -6.72 0.01
N PHE A 116 -6.06 -6.32 1.08
CA PHE A 116 -5.59 -6.48 2.45
C PHE A 116 -6.09 -7.81 3.06
N PRO A 117 -5.29 -8.46 3.91
CA PRO A 117 -5.68 -9.69 4.56
C PRO A 117 -6.72 -9.43 5.66
N THR A 118 -7.75 -10.28 5.71
CA THR A 118 -8.63 -10.41 6.88
C THR A 118 -8.01 -11.26 7.99
N THR A 119 -6.96 -12.03 7.67
CA THR A 119 -6.18 -12.83 8.62
C THR A 119 -4.77 -13.09 8.07
N ASN A 120 -3.77 -13.18 8.96
CA ASN A 120 -2.44 -13.69 8.65
C ASN A 120 -2.29 -15.20 8.90
N CYS A 121 -3.40 -15.93 9.07
CA CYS A 121 -3.36 -17.37 9.23
C CYS A 121 -2.78 -18.07 7.98
N PRO A 122 -1.81 -18.98 8.12
CA PRO A 122 -1.24 -19.74 6.99
C PRO A 122 -2.20 -20.81 6.41
N GLY A 123 -3.47 -20.84 6.82
CA GLY A 123 -4.49 -21.81 6.38
C GLY A 123 -4.35 -23.23 6.94
N ARG A 124 -3.20 -23.55 7.56
CA ARG A 124 -2.93 -24.79 8.29
C ARG A 124 -2.34 -24.45 9.65
N CYS A 125 -3.20 -24.30 10.65
CA CYS A 125 -2.79 -24.10 12.03
C CYS A 125 -2.91 -25.42 12.78
N GLU A 126 -1.97 -25.73 13.66
CA GLU A 126 -2.07 -26.92 14.51
C GLU A 126 -3.22 -26.81 15.53
N ILE A 127 -3.66 -25.58 15.83
CA ILE A 127 -4.77 -25.28 16.75
C ILE A 127 -6.13 -25.30 16.03
N CYS A 128 -6.32 -24.50 14.96
CA CYS A 128 -7.60 -24.47 14.21
C CYS A 128 -7.72 -25.47 13.05
N GLY A 129 -6.68 -26.28 12.78
CA GLY A 129 -6.65 -27.20 11.66
C GLY A 129 -6.64 -26.47 10.31
N THR A 130 -7.62 -26.76 9.45
CA THR A 130 -7.81 -26.02 8.19
C THR A 130 -8.66 -24.79 8.48
N CYS A 131 -8.00 -23.67 8.75
CA CYS A 131 -8.70 -22.48 9.21
C CYS A 131 -9.52 -21.90 8.05
N ARG A 132 -10.84 -21.93 8.20
CA ARG A 132 -11.82 -21.34 7.30
C ARG A 132 -12.39 -20.11 8.01
N ASN A 133 -12.67 -19.03 7.27
CA ASN A 133 -13.32 -17.82 7.79
C ASN A 133 -12.50 -17.10 8.88
N ASP A 134 -11.27 -16.70 8.57
CA ASP A 134 -10.42 -15.84 9.42
C ASP A 134 -10.19 -16.32 10.85
N CYS A 135 -10.30 -17.63 11.09
CA CYS A 135 -10.21 -18.26 12.41
C CYS A 135 -11.24 -17.74 13.42
N VAL A 136 -12.36 -17.16 12.97
CA VAL A 136 -13.42 -16.63 13.86
C VAL A 136 -13.97 -17.71 14.81
N GLU A 137 -14.02 -18.97 14.36
CA GLU A 137 -14.49 -20.10 15.17
C GLU A 137 -13.39 -20.74 16.05
N CYS A 138 -12.16 -20.22 16.01
CA CYS A 138 -11.06 -20.75 16.84
C CYS A 138 -11.00 -20.01 18.17
N PRO A 139 -11.21 -20.68 19.32
CA PRO A 139 -11.20 -20.01 20.62
C PRO A 139 -9.85 -19.36 20.96
N GLU A 140 -8.74 -20.03 20.66
CA GLU A 140 -7.40 -19.46 20.89
C GLU A 140 -7.11 -18.25 19.98
N CYS A 141 -7.65 -18.24 18.75
CA CYS A 141 -7.50 -17.07 17.87
C CYS A 141 -8.45 -15.94 18.27
N ALA A 142 -9.64 -16.26 18.79
CA ALA A 142 -10.60 -15.28 19.28
C ALA A 142 -10.03 -14.49 20.46
N ASP A 143 -9.28 -15.16 21.35
CA ASP A 143 -8.62 -14.54 22.49
C ASP A 143 -7.21 -14.00 22.17
N GLY A 144 -6.78 -14.04 20.91
CA GLY A 144 -5.46 -13.57 20.47
C GLY A 144 -4.27 -14.41 20.95
N GLY A 145 -4.52 -15.56 21.61
CA GLY A 145 -3.48 -16.44 22.14
C GLY A 145 -2.78 -17.34 21.10
N CYS A 146 -3.29 -17.40 19.88
CA CYS A 146 -2.69 -18.22 18.82
C CYS A 146 -1.46 -17.56 18.19
N GLU A 147 -0.27 -17.98 18.60
CA GLU A 147 1.02 -17.51 18.04
C GLU A 147 1.23 -17.86 16.56
N ILE A 148 0.48 -18.84 16.03
CA ILE A 148 0.54 -19.24 14.62
C ILE A 148 -0.33 -18.33 13.75
N CYS A 149 -1.51 -17.96 14.25
CA CYS A 149 -2.49 -17.17 13.51
C CYS A 149 -2.39 -15.70 13.96
N LEU A 150 -1.25 -15.08 13.65
CA LEU A 150 -0.98 -13.68 13.95
C LEU A 150 -2.15 -12.78 13.49
N PRO A 151 -2.44 -11.68 14.20
CA PRO A 151 -3.42 -10.71 13.75
C PRO A 151 -3.01 -10.10 12.42
N ALA A 152 -3.99 -9.74 11.60
CA ALA A 152 -3.73 -8.94 10.40
C ALA A 152 -3.45 -7.50 10.83
N THR A 153 -2.30 -6.94 10.42
CA THR A 153 -1.91 -5.57 10.80
C THR A 153 -2.86 -4.53 10.23
N LEU A 154 -3.21 -4.66 8.94
CA LEU A 154 -4.13 -3.75 8.27
C LEU A 154 -5.12 -4.59 7.47
N THR A 155 -6.39 -4.49 7.85
CA THR A 155 -7.50 -5.24 7.24
C THR A 155 -8.17 -4.41 6.13
N PRO A 156 -9.00 -5.02 5.27
CA PRO A 156 -9.74 -4.28 4.24
C PRO A 156 -10.56 -3.10 4.79
N ARG A 157 -11.30 -3.31 5.87
CA ARG A 157 -12.15 -2.28 6.47
C ARG A 157 -11.34 -1.16 7.11
N THR A 158 -10.29 -1.52 7.85
CA THR A 158 -9.35 -0.54 8.44
C THR A 158 -8.67 0.29 7.35
N ALA A 159 -8.21 -0.35 6.26
CA ALA A 159 -7.60 0.33 5.12
C ALA A 159 -8.57 1.29 4.41
N ALA A 160 -9.86 0.94 4.31
CA ALA A 160 -10.87 1.78 3.70
C ALA A 160 -11.12 3.07 4.51
N VAL A 161 -11.27 2.95 5.83
CA VAL A 161 -11.45 4.11 6.70
C VAL A 161 -10.19 4.99 6.73
N LEU A 162 -9.00 4.39 6.84
CA LEU A 162 -7.74 5.12 6.78
C LEU A 162 -7.52 5.81 5.42
N GLY A 163 -7.83 5.12 4.32
CA GLY A 163 -7.74 5.68 2.98
C GLY A 163 -8.68 6.86 2.77
N HIS A 164 -9.86 6.82 3.39
CA HIS A 164 -10.81 7.93 3.41
C HIS A 164 -10.29 9.14 4.21
N ALA A 165 -9.78 8.90 5.42
CA ALA A 165 -9.16 9.94 6.26
C ALA A 165 -8.00 10.64 5.53
N LEU A 166 -7.09 9.87 4.91
CA LEU A 166 -6.00 10.40 4.09
C LEU A 166 -6.51 11.29 2.95
N ALA A 167 -7.55 10.87 2.24
CA ALA A 167 -8.12 11.63 1.13
C ALA A 167 -8.74 12.96 1.60
N ILE A 168 -9.45 12.96 2.74
CA ILE A 168 -10.02 14.18 3.33
C ILE A 168 -8.93 15.13 3.81
N LEU A 169 -7.90 14.63 4.49
CA LEU A 169 -6.78 15.46 4.95
C LEU A 169 -5.99 16.05 3.78
N ALA A 170 -5.83 15.31 2.68
CA ALA A 170 -5.31 15.85 1.43
C ALA A 170 -6.22 16.98 0.89
N ASP A 171 -7.54 16.79 0.90
CA ASP A 171 -8.54 17.83 0.61
C ASP A 171 -8.32 19.11 1.41
N GLU A 172 -8.25 19.00 2.73
CA GLU A 172 -8.00 20.14 3.59
C GLU A 172 -6.64 20.83 3.32
N ALA A 173 -5.56 20.06 3.20
CA ALA A 173 -4.21 20.60 3.04
C ALA A 173 -4.05 21.35 1.70
N TYR A 174 -4.53 20.79 0.60
CA TYR A 174 -4.47 21.47 -0.70
C TYR A 174 -5.42 22.68 -0.78
N ASP A 175 -6.59 22.61 -0.15
CA ASP A 175 -7.50 23.76 -0.07
C ASP A 175 -6.89 24.88 0.78
N TYR A 176 -6.12 24.56 1.82
CA TYR A 176 -5.30 25.54 2.54
C TYR A 176 -4.28 26.21 1.61
N VAL A 177 -3.48 25.44 0.86
CA VAL A 177 -2.50 25.99 -0.11
C VAL A 177 -3.17 26.91 -1.13
N TYR A 178 -4.34 26.52 -1.65
CA TYR A 178 -5.04 27.33 -2.65
C TYR A 178 -5.56 28.64 -2.05
N ARG A 179 -6.13 28.59 -0.83
CA ARG A 179 -6.63 29.79 -0.14
C ARG A 179 -5.50 30.75 0.21
N THR A 180 -4.36 30.27 0.72
CA THR A 180 -3.22 31.12 1.10
C THR A 180 -2.60 31.86 -0.10
N ARG A 181 -2.60 31.23 -1.27
CA ARG A 181 -2.23 31.89 -2.55
C ARG A 181 -3.14 33.06 -2.91
N MET A 182 -4.44 32.92 -2.64
CA MET A 182 -5.42 33.96 -2.94
C MET A 182 -5.47 35.05 -1.87
N SER A 183 -5.24 34.69 -0.60
CA SER A 183 -5.24 35.58 0.55
C SER A 183 -4.32 35.03 1.65
N ARG A 184 -3.38 35.85 2.15
CA ARG A 184 -2.42 35.44 3.19
C ARG A 184 -3.04 35.19 4.57
N ASP A 185 -4.35 35.44 4.74
CA ASP A 185 -5.05 35.28 6.02
C ASP A 185 -5.80 33.94 6.15
N GLY A 186 -5.48 32.95 5.32
CA GLY A 186 -6.08 31.62 5.38
C GLY A 186 -5.67 30.89 6.65
N ALA A 187 -6.63 30.53 7.52
CA ALA A 187 -6.37 29.63 8.64
C ALA A 187 -6.38 28.15 8.16
N PRO A 188 -5.57 27.27 8.80
CA PRO A 188 -5.68 25.82 8.63
C PRO A 188 -7.12 25.34 8.82
N GLY A 189 -7.46 24.23 8.17
CA GLY A 189 -8.79 23.65 8.30
C GLY A 189 -9.02 23.01 9.68
N PRO A 190 -10.27 22.64 9.97
CA PRO A 190 -10.66 22.13 11.28
C PRO A 190 -10.08 20.75 11.63
N LEU A 191 -9.66 19.97 10.65
CA LEU A 191 -9.09 18.63 10.87
C LEU A 191 -7.61 18.69 11.26
N GLY A 192 -6.96 19.85 11.09
CA GLY A 192 -5.57 20.04 11.48
C GLY A 192 -4.58 19.42 10.51
N ALA A 193 -4.97 19.24 9.24
CA ALA A 193 -4.12 18.65 8.22
C ALA A 193 -2.83 19.44 7.96
N VAL A 194 -2.79 20.74 8.30
CA VAL A 194 -1.60 21.60 8.23
C VAL A 194 -1.20 22.04 9.64
N LEU A 195 -0.05 21.54 10.10
CA LEU A 195 0.44 21.85 11.44
C LEU A 195 0.82 23.33 11.61
N PRO A 196 0.60 23.93 12.80
CA PRO A 196 0.92 25.34 13.06
C PRO A 196 2.38 25.72 12.77
N CYS A 197 3.31 24.79 12.99
CA CYS A 197 4.74 25.03 12.79
C CYS A 197 5.17 25.17 11.32
N VAL A 198 4.30 24.83 10.36
CA VAL A 198 4.59 24.90 8.92
C VAL A 198 3.64 25.81 8.13
N THR A 199 2.71 26.52 8.78
CA THR A 199 1.71 27.35 8.10
C THR A 199 2.31 28.47 7.25
N ASP A 200 3.50 28.96 7.65
CA ASP A 200 4.22 30.07 7.01
C ASP A 200 5.22 29.60 5.95
N GLN A 201 5.33 28.30 5.70
CA GLN A 201 6.19 27.76 4.63
C GLN A 201 5.66 28.13 3.25
N ASP A 202 6.52 28.06 2.25
CA ASP A 202 6.13 28.42 0.89
C ASP A 202 5.22 27.37 0.23
N ASP A 203 4.59 27.79 -0.87
CA ASP A 203 3.69 26.94 -1.67
C ASP A 203 4.32 25.62 -2.11
N TRP A 204 5.64 25.59 -2.35
CA TRP A 204 6.31 24.39 -2.82
C TRP A 204 6.42 23.36 -1.70
N PHE A 205 6.81 23.80 -0.50
CA PHE A 205 6.76 22.98 0.71
C PHE A 205 5.33 22.46 0.95
N LEU A 206 4.35 23.36 1.03
CA LEU A 206 2.98 22.99 1.40
C LEU A 206 2.32 22.05 0.40
N ARG A 207 2.65 22.17 -0.89
CA ARG A 207 2.17 21.21 -1.92
C ARG A 207 2.79 19.83 -1.78
N ARG A 208 4.09 19.75 -1.44
CA ARG A 208 4.74 18.47 -1.17
C ARG A 208 4.21 17.82 0.09
N TYR A 209 3.96 18.62 1.13
CA TYR A 209 3.35 18.14 2.35
C TYR A 209 1.91 17.64 2.11
N ALA A 210 1.06 18.42 1.43
CA ALA A 210 -0.29 17.96 1.08
C ALA A 210 -0.29 16.67 0.23
N ARG A 211 0.74 16.47 -0.60
CA ARG A 211 0.90 15.26 -1.42
C ARG A 211 1.23 14.01 -0.61
N THR A 212 1.81 14.12 0.58
CA THR A 212 2.15 12.91 1.38
C THR A 212 0.88 12.12 1.72
N PHE A 213 -0.22 12.81 2.00
CA PHE A 213 -1.54 12.18 2.19
C PHE A 213 -2.01 11.41 0.94
N ASP A 214 -1.89 12.00 -0.26
CA ASP A 214 -2.23 11.34 -1.52
C ASP A 214 -1.32 10.14 -1.80
N ASP A 215 -0.02 10.26 -1.51
CA ASP A 215 0.97 9.20 -1.73
C ASP A 215 0.63 7.96 -0.87
N LEU A 216 0.33 8.18 0.42
CA LEU A 216 -0.08 7.13 1.36
C LEU A 216 -1.47 6.55 1.01
N SER A 217 -2.42 7.39 0.60
CA SER A 217 -3.74 6.93 0.16
C SER A 217 -3.61 6.06 -1.09
N SER A 218 -2.75 6.45 -2.02
CA SER A 218 -2.48 5.69 -3.24
C SER A 218 -1.88 4.33 -2.96
N ASP A 219 -1.02 4.19 -1.94
CA ASP A 219 -0.51 2.88 -1.51
C ASP A 219 -1.65 1.97 -1.07
N LEU A 220 -2.57 2.47 -0.25
CA LEU A 220 -3.73 1.70 0.21
C LEU A 220 -4.63 1.26 -0.93
N GLN A 221 -4.92 2.14 -1.88
CA GLN A 221 -5.77 1.83 -3.04
C GLN A 221 -5.21 0.70 -3.91
N VAL A 222 -3.89 0.51 -3.92
CA VAL A 222 -3.25 -0.58 -4.67
C VAL A 222 -2.87 -1.77 -3.79
N GLY A 223 -3.31 -1.81 -2.52
CA GLY A 223 -3.08 -2.92 -1.61
C GLY A 223 -1.67 -3.00 -1.02
N ARG A 224 -0.97 -1.86 -0.90
CA ARG A 224 0.32 -1.74 -0.22
C ARG A 224 0.13 -1.17 1.18
N TYR A 225 1.02 -1.54 2.10
CA TYR A 225 1.13 -0.78 3.35
C TYR A 225 1.55 0.67 3.04
N PRO A 226 0.96 1.67 3.73
CA PRO A 226 1.31 3.07 3.55
C PRO A 226 2.60 3.37 4.33
N THR A 227 3.72 2.75 3.95
CA THR A 227 4.99 2.86 4.66
C THR A 227 5.60 4.24 4.45
N PRO A 228 5.82 5.04 5.50
CA PRO A 228 6.46 6.35 5.38
C PRO A 228 7.89 6.24 4.85
N THR A 229 8.25 7.11 3.89
CA THR A 229 9.63 7.22 3.38
C THR A 229 10.37 8.44 3.92
N CYS A 230 9.70 9.31 4.67
CA CYS A 230 10.25 10.53 5.27
C CYS A 230 9.34 11.01 6.43
N THR A 231 9.83 11.93 7.25
CA THR A 231 9.09 12.49 8.41
C THR A 231 7.77 13.15 8.01
N ALA A 232 7.70 13.80 6.84
CA ALA A 232 6.45 14.40 6.35
C ALA A 232 5.36 13.34 6.10
N GLU A 233 5.73 12.11 5.69
CA GLU A 233 4.79 11.00 5.54
C GLU A 233 4.42 10.39 6.89
N GLU A 234 5.34 10.32 7.85
CA GLU A 234 5.02 9.86 9.22
C GLU A 234 3.97 10.76 9.87
N ILE A 235 4.18 12.08 9.82
CA ILE A 235 3.22 13.06 10.33
C ILE A 235 1.85 12.91 9.64
N ALA A 236 1.84 12.77 8.31
CA ALA A 236 0.59 12.63 7.56
C ALA A 236 -0.15 11.34 7.88
N LEU A 237 0.58 10.22 8.03
CA LEU A 237 0.00 8.94 8.41
C LEU A 237 -0.57 8.98 9.82
N ASP A 238 0.14 9.58 10.77
CA ASP A 238 -0.31 9.66 12.17
C ASP A 238 -1.59 10.51 12.28
N LEU A 239 -1.62 11.68 11.65
CA LEU A 239 -2.84 12.51 11.57
C LEU A 239 -4.01 11.75 10.94
N ALA A 240 -3.76 10.93 9.92
CA ALA A 240 -4.79 10.13 9.29
C ALA A 240 -5.28 8.97 10.14
N ILE A 241 -4.41 8.34 10.95
CA ILE A 241 -4.81 7.32 11.92
C ILE A 241 -5.70 7.96 13.00
N GLN A 242 -5.31 9.12 13.54
CA GLN A 242 -6.13 9.86 14.51
C GLN A 242 -7.51 10.23 13.95
N ASP A 243 -7.57 10.73 12.70
CA ASP A 243 -8.85 11.06 12.06
C ASP A 243 -9.66 9.81 11.72
N ALA A 244 -9.03 8.71 11.29
CA ALA A 244 -9.70 7.44 11.02
C ALA A 244 -10.33 6.84 12.30
N GLU A 245 -9.62 6.92 13.43
CA GLU A 245 -10.14 6.52 14.74
C GLU A 245 -11.32 7.41 15.17
N ARG A 246 -11.22 8.72 14.97
CA ARG A 246 -12.34 9.66 15.21
C ARG A 246 -13.55 9.33 14.33
N LEU A 247 -13.35 9.10 13.03
CA LEU A 247 -14.42 8.72 12.09
C LEU A 247 -15.11 7.43 12.54
N TYR A 248 -14.34 6.43 12.96
CA TYR A 248 -14.86 5.17 13.49
C TYR A 248 -15.77 5.38 14.71
N HIS A 249 -15.39 6.28 15.62
CA HIS A 249 -16.15 6.56 16.84
C HIS A 249 -17.33 7.52 16.67
N ASP A 250 -17.21 8.51 15.78
CA ASP A 250 -18.17 9.61 15.71
C ASP A 250 -19.09 9.52 14.48
N GLU A 251 -18.65 8.89 13.39
CA GLU A 251 -19.30 8.92 12.06
C GLU A 251 -19.74 7.53 11.57
N HIS A 252 -20.47 6.81 12.42
CA HIS A 252 -20.91 5.43 12.18
C HIS A 252 -21.61 5.18 10.81
N GLU A 253 -22.44 6.11 10.33
CA GLU A 253 -23.13 5.95 9.03
C GLU A 253 -22.15 5.99 7.86
N LEU A 254 -21.19 6.91 7.90
CA LEU A 254 -20.13 7.01 6.90
C LEU A 254 -19.24 5.77 6.90
N VAL A 255 -18.87 5.29 8.09
CA VAL A 255 -18.06 4.07 8.23
C VAL A 255 -18.81 2.87 7.66
N ALA A 256 -20.10 2.71 7.98
CA ALA A 256 -20.94 1.63 7.45
C ALA A 256 -21.01 1.64 5.91
N ASP A 257 -21.08 2.83 5.30
CA ASP A 257 -21.05 2.98 3.85
C ASP A 257 -19.67 2.61 3.25
N LEU A 258 -18.57 2.98 3.92
CA LEU A 258 -17.21 2.65 3.46
C LEU A 258 -16.92 1.15 3.51
N GLU A 259 -17.50 0.43 4.47
CA GLU A 259 -17.24 -1.00 4.70
C GLU A 259 -18.26 -1.97 4.10
N SER A 260 -19.31 -1.46 3.44
CA SER A 260 -20.49 -2.25 3.09
C SER A 260 -20.19 -3.52 2.27
N ASP A 261 -19.19 -3.42 1.39
CA ASP A 261 -18.76 -4.50 0.48
C ASP A 261 -17.45 -5.17 0.93
N LEU A 262 -16.94 -4.82 2.11
CA LEU A 262 -15.66 -5.29 2.63
C LEU A 262 -15.84 -6.37 3.71
N PRO A 263 -15.04 -7.45 3.67
CA PRO A 263 -15.14 -8.52 4.64
C PRO A 263 -14.68 -8.04 6.04
N ALA A 264 -15.43 -8.44 7.06
CA ALA A 264 -15.08 -8.17 8.44
C ALA A 264 -13.92 -9.06 8.92
N SER A 265 -13.14 -8.55 9.86
CA SER A 265 -12.08 -9.25 10.57
C SER A 265 -12.14 -8.96 12.06
N ARG A 266 -11.62 -9.87 12.87
CA ARG A 266 -11.39 -9.61 14.31
C ARG A 266 -10.31 -8.55 14.56
N SER A 267 -9.46 -8.28 13.56
CA SER A 267 -8.37 -7.32 13.63
C SER A 267 -8.77 -5.95 13.05
N ASP A 268 -10.04 -5.74 12.73
CA ASP A 268 -10.50 -4.44 12.26
C ASP A 268 -10.31 -3.38 13.35
N TYR A 269 -9.81 -2.20 12.95
CA TYR A 269 -9.69 -1.01 13.78
C TYR A 269 -8.76 -1.15 14.99
N ASP A 270 -7.80 -2.07 14.93
CA ASP A 270 -6.70 -2.16 15.91
C ASP A 270 -5.65 -1.06 15.63
N TRP A 271 -6.03 0.18 15.95
CA TRP A 271 -5.23 1.37 15.66
C TRP A 271 -3.89 1.37 16.41
N ASP A 272 -3.85 0.84 17.63
CA ASP A 272 -2.64 0.71 18.43
C ASP A 272 -1.62 -0.22 17.74
N THR A 273 -2.05 -1.42 17.31
CA THR A 273 -1.18 -2.33 16.56
C THR A 273 -0.73 -1.71 15.23
N LEU A 274 -1.62 -0.97 14.56
CA LEU A 274 -1.30 -0.31 13.31
C LEU A 274 -0.19 0.75 13.50
N GLN A 275 -0.31 1.56 14.55
CA GLN A 275 0.71 2.53 14.96
C GLN A 275 2.05 1.87 15.27
N ASP A 276 2.05 0.75 15.99
CA ASP A 276 3.30 0.08 16.37
C ASP A 276 4.01 -0.58 15.19
N VAL A 277 3.28 -1.02 14.15
CA VAL A 277 3.86 -1.72 13.00
C VAL A 277 4.26 -0.78 11.86
N LEU A 278 3.51 0.30 11.61
CA LEU A 278 3.77 1.16 10.46
C LEU A 278 4.87 2.21 10.69
N PHE A 279 5.24 2.45 11.96
CA PHE A 279 6.24 3.43 12.34
C PHE A 279 7.48 2.74 12.89
N GLN A 280 8.67 3.18 12.44
CA GLN A 280 9.93 2.60 12.91
C GLN A 280 10.34 3.17 14.27
N ASP A 281 10.10 4.47 14.44
CA ASP A 281 10.19 5.21 15.69
C ASP A 281 9.07 6.24 15.74
N LYS A 282 9.03 7.04 16.82
CA LYS A 282 8.00 8.06 17.03
C LYS A 282 8.61 9.43 17.30
N ASP A 283 9.79 9.71 16.73
CA ASP A 283 10.49 10.98 16.97
C ASP A 283 9.73 12.19 16.40
N TYR A 284 8.83 11.96 15.43
CA TYR A 284 7.95 12.97 14.86
C TYR A 284 6.84 13.46 15.82
N GLU A 285 6.50 12.73 16.89
CA GLU A 285 5.37 13.08 17.78
C GLU A 285 5.53 14.49 18.39
N GLY A 286 6.77 14.88 18.69
CA GLY A 286 7.07 16.23 19.20
C GLY A 286 6.67 17.35 18.23
N LEU A 287 6.63 17.06 16.92
CA LEU A 287 6.27 18.02 15.87
C LEU A 287 4.76 18.25 15.79
N LEU A 288 3.94 17.23 16.09
CA LEU A 288 2.47 17.31 16.03
C LEU A 288 1.91 18.39 16.96
N SER A 289 2.55 18.56 18.12
CA SER A 289 2.17 19.58 19.11
C SER A 289 3.01 20.85 19.03
N HIS A 290 3.97 20.92 18.10
CA HIS A 290 4.88 22.04 17.97
C HIS A 290 4.18 23.27 17.37
N ARG A 291 4.25 24.40 18.09
CA ARG A 291 3.54 25.64 17.70
C ARG A 291 4.44 26.72 17.12
N MET A 292 5.75 26.62 17.34
CA MET A 292 6.67 27.63 16.83
C MET A 292 6.91 27.39 15.34
N PRO A 293 6.95 28.44 14.50
CA PRO A 293 7.29 28.28 13.10
C PRO A 293 8.68 27.67 12.94
N LEU A 294 8.78 26.62 12.13
CA LEU A 294 10.06 26.02 11.76
C LEU A 294 10.85 26.94 10.83
N ALA A 295 12.17 26.92 10.97
CA ALA A 295 13.02 27.49 9.94
C ALA A 295 12.85 26.72 8.63
N ARG A 296 13.11 27.37 7.48
CA ARG A 296 12.90 26.74 6.17
C ARG A 296 13.74 25.47 6.01
N ASP A 297 14.99 25.48 6.45
CA ASP A 297 15.89 24.33 6.40
C ASP A 297 15.44 23.18 7.30
N GLU A 298 14.95 23.48 8.51
CA GLU A 298 14.34 22.48 9.40
C GLU A 298 13.10 21.84 8.78
N ALA A 299 12.23 22.64 8.16
CA ALA A 299 11.04 22.15 7.48
C ALA A 299 11.42 21.30 6.25
N GLU A 300 12.36 21.75 5.42
CA GLU A 300 12.85 20.98 4.27
C GLU A 300 13.40 19.60 4.67
N GLY A 301 14.00 19.50 5.86
CA GLY A 301 14.44 18.25 6.46
C GLY A 301 13.34 17.19 6.59
N TRP A 302 12.06 17.57 6.65
CA TRP A 302 10.94 16.62 6.73
C TRP A 302 10.82 15.72 5.50
N PHE A 303 11.42 16.10 4.38
CA PHE A 303 11.42 15.32 3.14
C PHE A 303 12.73 14.57 2.90
N GLU A 304 13.63 14.54 3.87
CA GLU A 304 14.81 13.67 3.80
C GLU A 304 14.37 12.20 3.79
N GLU A 305 14.88 11.44 2.81
CA GLU A 305 14.49 10.05 2.58
C GLU A 305 15.11 9.13 3.63
N PHE A 306 14.31 8.24 4.18
CA PHE A 306 14.78 7.18 5.06
C PHE A 306 15.58 6.16 4.25
N GLY A 307 16.84 5.92 4.64
CA GLY A 307 17.77 5.09 3.87
C GLY A 307 17.43 3.60 3.80
N ASN A 308 16.36 3.16 4.46
CA ASN A 308 15.92 1.76 4.51
C ASN A 308 14.60 1.48 3.80
N VAL A 309 13.98 2.48 3.16
CA VAL A 309 12.76 2.32 2.35
C VAL A 309 13.00 2.93 0.97
N PRO A 310 12.56 2.30 -0.13
CA PRO A 310 12.68 2.89 -1.45
C PRO A 310 11.97 4.25 -1.53
N PRO A 311 12.60 5.27 -2.10
CA PRO A 311 11.99 6.59 -2.16
C PRO A 311 10.84 6.65 -3.15
N ARG A 312 9.93 7.60 -2.92
CA ARG A 312 8.82 7.88 -3.82
C ARG A 312 9.32 8.38 -5.19
N ASP A 313 8.60 8.10 -6.28
CA ASP A 313 8.91 8.65 -7.61
C ASP A 313 8.94 10.19 -7.55
N ARG A 314 10.10 10.79 -7.80
CA ARG A 314 10.28 12.26 -7.79
C ARG A 314 9.46 13.01 -8.84
N TYR A 315 9.00 12.31 -9.88
CA TYR A 315 8.20 12.88 -10.96
C TYR A 315 6.71 12.69 -10.79
N ARG A 316 6.26 12.15 -9.66
CA ARG A 316 4.83 12.13 -9.33
C ARG A 316 4.30 13.57 -9.25
N GLY A 317 3.16 13.80 -9.89
CA GLY A 317 2.55 15.13 -9.99
C GLY A 317 2.00 15.62 -8.65
N PHE A 318 1.34 16.78 -8.70
CA PHE A 318 0.43 17.22 -7.65
C PHE A 318 -0.98 17.14 -8.22
N ARG A 319 -1.99 16.88 -7.38
CA ARG A 319 -3.35 17.24 -7.76
C ARG A 319 -3.46 18.77 -7.86
N ARG A 320 -4.23 19.24 -8.85
CA ARG A 320 -4.55 20.66 -9.11
C ARG A 320 -3.33 21.58 -9.39
#